data_AF-A0A4U8S8T1-F1
#
_entry.id   AF-A0A4U8S8T1-F1
#
_cell.length_a   1.000
_cell.length_b   1.000
_cell.length_c   1.000
_cell.angle_alpha   90.00
_cell.angle_beta   90.00
_cell.angle_gamma   90.00
#
_symmetry.space_group_name_H-M   'P 1'
#
loop_
_entity.id
_entity.type
_entity.pdbx_description
1 polymer ?
#
loop_
_entity_poly.entity_id
_entity_poly.type
_entity_poly.pdbx_seq_one_letter_code
_entity_poly.pdbx_strand_id
1 'polypeptide(L)'
;MAKWLTELGKVVRTAIMYAPKVIGLIKEAKDLFSNNKADIDNVAKETYKKGAQNPEENMGVIHALNELKNNVQDRASKIKNEITYFLVNHIKSLKDILEQGQIPTYNIDYAMRESERVIGQIFSTHITQYFSIGNDRFVKILQIPCEEERKEALEHFCNKVLINALKEIVNELDKSLAYMQETFCDILQDKYQIQQSLLQRDAALLRELQSSTIQEKQKKQIAIAEQIACYNAISLILQRLVK
;
A
#
# COMPACT_ATOMS: atom_id res chain seq x y z
N MET A 1 -24.89 -20.83 1.94
CA MET A 1 -25.38 -19.45 1.73
C MET A 1 -24.89 -18.45 2.78
N ALA A 2 -24.90 -18.75 4.09
CA ALA A 2 -24.48 -17.80 5.14
C ALA A 2 -22.96 -17.51 5.24
N LYS A 3 -22.10 -18.47 4.84
CA LYS A 3 -20.65 -18.39 5.07
C LYS A 3 -19.99 -17.23 4.30
N TRP A 4 -20.36 -17.01 3.03
CA TRP A 4 -19.68 -16.03 2.17
C TRP A 4 -20.02 -14.58 2.52
N LEU A 5 -21.29 -14.24 2.82
CA LEU A 5 -21.70 -12.92 3.33
C LEU A 5 -21.01 -12.59 4.66
N THR A 6 -20.77 -13.63 5.48
CA THR A 6 -20.02 -13.49 6.73
C THR A 6 -18.53 -13.20 6.45
N GLU A 7 -17.92 -13.84 5.47
CA GLU A 7 -16.54 -13.54 5.05
C GLU A 7 -16.40 -12.15 4.42
N LEU A 8 -17.38 -11.72 3.62
CA LEU A 8 -17.42 -10.40 2.98
C LEU A 8 -17.54 -9.27 4.02
N GLY A 9 -18.41 -9.47 5.02
CA GLY A 9 -18.52 -8.57 6.17
C GLY A 9 -17.28 -8.52 7.05
N LYS A 10 -16.46 -9.58 7.08
CA LYS A 10 -15.15 -9.58 7.77
C LYS A 10 -14.11 -8.79 6.97
N VAL A 11 -14.06 -8.95 5.65
CA VAL A 11 -13.12 -8.24 4.76
C VAL A 11 -13.28 -6.72 4.88
N VAL A 12 -14.51 -6.21 4.76
CA VAL A 12 -14.79 -4.76 4.85
C VAL A 12 -14.50 -4.22 6.26
N ARG A 13 -14.87 -4.96 7.31
CA ARG A 13 -14.52 -4.57 8.70
C ARG A 13 -13.01 -4.51 8.92
N THR A 14 -12.28 -5.44 8.33
CA THR A 14 -10.83 -5.57 8.46
C THR A 14 -10.13 -4.39 7.80
N ALA A 15 -10.53 -4.02 6.57
CA ALA A 15 -10.02 -2.83 5.88
C ALA A 15 -10.27 -1.53 6.67
N ILE A 16 -11.49 -1.34 7.18
CA ILE A 16 -11.87 -0.15 7.99
C ILE A 16 -11.08 -0.10 9.32
N MET A 17 -10.79 -1.25 9.91
CA MET A 17 -10.02 -1.34 11.17
C MET A 17 -8.54 -0.98 11.00
N TYR A 18 -8.00 -1.03 9.78
CA TYR A 18 -6.57 -0.87 9.52
C TYR A 18 -6.13 0.54 9.16
N ALA A 19 -6.97 1.35 8.53
CA ALA A 19 -6.64 2.74 8.25
C ALA A 19 -6.19 3.55 9.50
N PRO A 20 -6.82 3.42 10.69
CA PRO A 20 -6.35 4.09 11.90
C PRO A 20 -4.99 3.62 12.41
N LYS A 21 -4.61 2.35 12.15
CA LYS A 21 -3.33 1.78 12.57
C LYS A 21 -2.18 2.21 11.67
N VAL A 22 -2.41 2.35 10.36
CA VAL A 22 -1.48 2.98 9.42
C VAL A 22 -1.21 4.44 9.85
N ILE A 23 -2.26 5.17 10.22
CA ILE A 23 -2.14 6.55 10.75
C ILE A 23 -1.36 6.59 12.07
N GLY A 24 -1.53 5.58 12.94
CA GLY A 24 -0.75 5.42 14.18
C GLY A 24 0.75 5.23 13.93
N LEU A 25 1.11 4.35 13.00
CA LEU A 25 2.50 4.12 12.58
C LEU A 25 3.14 5.38 11.97
N ILE A 26 2.38 6.18 11.24
CA ILE A 26 2.88 7.44 10.67
C ILE A 26 3.14 8.48 11.76
N LYS A 27 2.42 8.42 12.88
CA LYS A 27 2.72 9.23 14.07
C LYS A 27 3.96 8.73 14.80
N GLU A 28 4.13 7.42 14.96
CA GLU A 28 5.34 6.82 15.57
C GLU A 28 6.61 7.06 14.71
N ALA A 29 6.46 7.01 13.38
CA ALA A 29 7.50 7.35 12.41
C ALA A 29 7.99 8.80 12.53
N LYS A 30 7.11 9.73 12.96
CA LYS A 30 7.48 11.12 13.24
C LYS A 30 8.45 11.21 14.43
N ASP A 31 8.30 10.36 15.43
CA ASP A 31 9.15 10.34 16.63
C ASP A 31 10.55 9.77 16.32
N LEU A 32 10.65 8.79 15.41
CA LEU A 32 11.92 8.26 14.92
C LEU A 32 12.83 9.32 14.25
N PHE A 33 12.25 10.38 13.70
CA PHE A 33 13.00 11.49 13.09
C PHE A 33 13.41 12.60 14.08
N SER A 34 12.78 12.67 15.25
CA SER A 34 13.10 13.66 16.28
C SER A 34 14.50 13.47 16.87
N ASN A 35 15.16 12.34 16.60
CA ASN A 35 16.51 11.99 17.05
C ASN A 35 17.64 12.41 16.08
N ASN A 36 17.44 13.39 15.19
CA ASN A 36 18.50 13.91 14.30
C ASN A 36 19.35 15.01 14.95
N LYS A 37 19.18 15.24 16.25
CA LYS A 37 19.76 16.38 16.96
C LYS A 37 21.28 16.47 16.81
N ALA A 38 22.00 15.35 16.96
CA ALA A 38 23.45 15.32 16.81
C ALA A 38 23.94 15.63 15.37
N ASP A 39 23.24 15.12 14.36
CA ASP A 39 23.60 15.36 12.95
C ASP A 39 23.29 16.81 12.55
N ILE A 40 22.17 17.35 13.05
CA ILE A 40 21.79 18.75 12.85
C ILE A 40 22.77 19.67 13.58
N ASP A 41 23.20 19.33 14.80
CA ASP A 41 24.22 20.06 15.53
C ASP A 41 25.54 20.11 14.76
N ASN A 42 25.93 19.01 14.10
CA ASN A 42 27.15 18.97 13.29
C ASN A 42 27.06 19.83 12.03
N VAL A 43 25.91 19.83 11.34
CA VAL A 43 25.69 20.75 10.20
C VAL A 43 25.61 22.20 10.68
N ALA A 44 25.02 22.46 11.85
CA ALA A 44 24.83 23.79 12.39
C ALA A 44 26.12 24.45 12.91
N LYS A 45 27.20 23.71 13.15
CA LYS A 45 28.52 24.30 13.50
C LYS A 45 29.22 24.96 12.32
N GLU A 46 28.90 24.52 11.11
CA GLU A 46 29.57 24.96 9.89
C GLU A 46 28.69 25.95 9.12
N THR A 47 29.29 27.01 8.57
CA THR A 47 28.57 28.00 7.76
C THR A 47 28.87 27.81 6.28
N TYR A 48 27.83 27.66 5.46
CA TYR A 48 28.02 27.55 4.02
C TYR A 48 28.32 28.92 3.38
N LYS A 49 29.39 28.99 2.60
CA LYS A 49 29.79 30.19 1.84
C LYS A 49 29.51 30.01 0.36
N LYS A 50 28.38 30.55 -0.10
CA LYS A 50 28.00 30.53 -1.53
C LYS A 50 29.00 31.35 -2.36
N GLY A 51 29.59 30.72 -3.37
CA GLY A 51 30.59 31.37 -4.24
C GLY A 51 32.00 31.43 -3.66
N ALA A 52 32.33 30.59 -2.66
CA ALA A 52 33.70 30.46 -2.15
C ALA A 52 34.69 30.17 -3.29
N GLN A 53 35.83 30.87 -3.28
CA GLN A 53 36.88 30.69 -4.29
C GLN A 53 37.66 29.40 -4.07
N ASN A 54 37.81 28.96 -2.82
CA ASN A 54 38.40 27.66 -2.47
C ASN A 54 37.28 26.66 -2.10
N PRO A 55 37.16 25.51 -2.81
CA PRO A 55 36.22 24.44 -2.47
C PRO A 55 36.36 23.91 -1.03
N GLU A 56 37.55 23.99 -0.44
CA GLU A 56 37.81 23.54 0.94
C GLU A 56 37.01 24.32 1.98
N GLU A 57 36.66 25.58 1.69
CA GLU A 57 35.89 26.43 2.62
C GLU A 57 34.47 25.90 2.91
N ASN A 58 33.95 25.01 2.05
CA ASN A 58 32.66 24.36 2.23
C ASN A 58 32.79 22.85 2.51
N MET A 59 34.01 22.30 2.61
CA MET A 59 34.20 20.85 2.72
C MET A 59 33.58 20.29 4.01
N GLY A 60 33.73 21.00 5.14
CA GLY A 60 33.14 20.62 6.43
C GLY A 60 31.62 20.54 6.39
N VAL A 61 30.95 21.60 5.92
CA VAL A 61 29.48 21.62 5.80
C VAL A 61 28.96 20.60 4.78
N ILE A 62 29.69 20.35 3.68
CA ILE A 62 29.31 19.33 2.68
C ILE A 62 29.41 17.92 3.27
N HIS A 63 30.45 17.63 4.05
CA HIS A 63 30.61 16.34 4.73
C HIS A 63 29.47 16.10 5.74
N ALA A 64 29.25 17.05 6.65
CA ALA A 64 28.19 16.96 7.65
C ALA A 64 26.79 16.82 7.01
N LEU A 65 26.57 17.51 5.89
CA LEU A 65 25.32 17.41 5.13
C LEU A 65 25.11 16.03 4.49
N ASN A 66 26.18 15.42 3.97
CA ASN A 66 26.10 14.06 3.44
C ASN A 66 25.82 13.03 4.54
N GLU A 67 26.41 13.19 5.73
CA GLU A 67 26.10 12.35 6.89
C GLU A 67 24.64 12.50 7.33
N LEU A 68 24.16 13.74 7.48
CA LEU A 68 22.75 14.01 7.78
C LEU A 68 21.83 13.37 6.74
N LYS A 69 22.15 13.53 5.45
CA LYS A 69 21.36 12.95 4.36
C LYS A 69 21.31 11.43 4.43
N ASN A 70 22.46 10.76 4.62
CA ASN A 70 22.53 9.30 4.73
C ASN A 70 21.74 8.80 5.95
N ASN A 71 21.88 9.45 7.10
CA ASN A 71 21.14 9.08 8.31
C ASN A 71 19.63 9.25 8.15
N VAL A 72 19.19 10.33 7.49
CA VAL A 72 17.78 10.56 7.17
C VAL A 72 17.27 9.49 6.18
N GLN A 73 18.08 9.08 5.19
CA GLN A 73 17.75 8.02 4.24
C GLN A 73 17.63 6.64 4.89
N ASP A 74 18.53 6.30 5.81
CA ASP A 74 18.48 5.03 6.55
C ASP A 74 17.22 4.93 7.40
N ARG A 75 16.84 6.02 8.08
CA ARG A 75 15.61 6.07 8.88
C ARG A 75 14.35 6.03 8.03
N ALA A 76 14.34 6.74 6.91
CA ALA A 76 13.25 6.64 5.94
C ALA A 76 13.10 5.21 5.41
N SER A 77 14.21 4.49 5.21
CA SER A 77 14.20 3.08 4.83
C SER A 77 13.63 2.19 5.93
N LYS A 78 13.92 2.46 7.21
CA LYS A 78 13.29 1.75 8.34
C LYS A 78 11.77 1.95 8.37
N ILE A 79 11.31 3.19 8.22
CA ILE A 79 9.88 3.51 8.19
C ILE A 79 9.19 2.86 6.99
N LYS A 80 9.83 2.88 5.81
CA LYS A 80 9.35 2.12 4.65
C LYS A 80 9.18 0.65 5.02
N ASN A 81 10.18 0.02 5.64
CA ASN A 81 10.12 -1.39 6.01
C ASN A 81 9.01 -1.68 7.03
N GLU A 82 8.79 -0.80 8.01
CA GLU A 82 7.70 -0.94 8.98
C GLU A 82 6.32 -0.83 8.30
N ILE A 83 6.14 0.15 7.40
CA ILE A 83 4.93 0.30 6.60
C ILE A 83 4.71 -0.94 5.73
N THR A 84 5.75 -1.41 5.02
CA THR A 84 5.69 -2.61 4.18
C THR A 84 5.34 -3.84 5.02
N TYR A 85 6.00 -4.05 6.15
CA TYR A 85 5.75 -5.18 7.04
C TYR A 85 4.30 -5.18 7.55
N PHE A 86 3.80 -4.01 7.96
CA PHE A 86 2.43 -3.83 8.38
C PHE A 86 1.44 -4.19 7.25
N LEU A 87 1.65 -3.62 6.06
CA LEU A 87 0.80 -3.87 4.90
C LEU A 87 0.80 -5.35 4.52
N VAL A 88 1.98 -5.99 4.43
CA VAL A 88 2.12 -7.42 4.10
C VAL A 88 1.35 -8.29 5.08
N ASN A 89 1.51 -8.08 6.39
CA ASN A 89 0.86 -8.93 7.39
C ASN A 89 -0.67 -8.79 7.34
N HIS A 90 -1.18 -7.58 7.15
CA HIS A 90 -2.61 -7.32 7.19
C HIS A 90 -3.31 -7.68 5.89
N ILE A 91 -2.64 -7.45 4.76
CA ILE A 91 -3.13 -7.83 3.44
C ILE A 91 -3.02 -9.34 3.23
N LYS A 92 -2.07 -10.03 3.85
CA LYS A 92 -2.01 -11.49 3.83
C LYS A 92 -3.28 -12.13 4.38
N SER A 93 -3.78 -11.67 5.54
CA SER A 93 -5.04 -12.19 6.11
C SER A 93 -6.22 -11.93 5.18
N LEU A 94 -6.25 -10.79 4.50
CA LEU A 94 -7.25 -10.49 3.49
C LEU A 94 -7.15 -11.44 2.28
N LYS A 95 -5.94 -11.66 1.76
CA LYS A 95 -5.67 -12.59 0.66
C LYS A 95 -6.11 -14.01 1.00
N ASP A 96 -5.78 -14.50 2.18
CA ASP A 96 -6.14 -15.85 2.62
C ASP A 96 -7.67 -16.06 2.59
N ILE A 97 -8.45 -15.06 3.03
CA ILE A 97 -9.92 -15.11 2.99
C ILE A 97 -10.45 -15.11 1.55
N LEU A 98 -9.86 -14.28 0.67
CA LEU A 98 -10.27 -14.19 -0.72
C LEU A 98 -9.95 -15.47 -1.49
N GLU A 99 -8.78 -16.05 -1.27
CA GLU A 99 -8.35 -17.31 -1.89
C GLU A 99 -9.23 -18.48 -1.43
N GLN A 100 -9.63 -18.53 -0.14
CA GLN A 100 -10.64 -19.46 0.35
C GLN A 100 -12.00 -19.31 -0.37
N GLY A 101 -12.35 -18.07 -0.75
CA GLY A 101 -13.52 -17.76 -1.58
C GLY A 101 -13.32 -18.00 -3.08
N GLN A 102 -12.19 -18.57 -3.50
CA GLN A 102 -11.77 -18.70 -4.89
C GLN A 102 -11.81 -17.36 -5.65
N ILE A 103 -11.47 -16.26 -4.97
CA ILE A 103 -11.38 -14.92 -5.55
C ILE A 103 -9.91 -14.65 -5.90
N PRO A 104 -9.59 -14.31 -7.17
CA PRO A 104 -8.22 -13.99 -7.57
C PRO A 104 -7.65 -12.80 -6.79
N THR A 105 -6.40 -12.90 -6.34
CA THR A 105 -5.71 -11.89 -5.53
C THR A 105 -4.63 -11.10 -6.28
N TYR A 106 -4.46 -11.35 -7.59
CA TYR A 106 -3.37 -10.76 -8.40
C TYR A 106 -3.36 -9.22 -8.41
N ASN A 107 -4.54 -8.59 -8.41
CA ASN A 107 -4.66 -7.12 -8.36
C ASN A 107 -4.18 -6.53 -7.03
N ILE A 108 -4.32 -7.28 -5.94
CA ILE A 108 -3.80 -6.90 -4.62
C ILE A 108 -2.28 -6.94 -4.62
N ASP A 109 -1.70 -8.00 -5.19
CA ASP A 109 -0.25 -8.17 -5.29
C ASP A 109 0.39 -7.11 -6.20
N TYR A 110 -0.34 -6.67 -7.23
CA TYR A 110 0.08 -5.55 -8.07
C TYR A 110 0.02 -4.22 -7.30
N ALA A 111 -1.14 -3.88 -6.72
CA ALA A 111 -1.32 -2.65 -5.95
C ALA A 111 -0.30 -2.52 -4.81
N MET A 112 0.04 -3.65 -4.17
CA MET A 112 1.03 -3.66 -3.10
C MET A 112 2.46 -3.42 -3.56
N ARG A 113 2.88 -4.08 -4.64
CA ARG A 113 4.22 -3.84 -5.21
C ARG A 113 4.36 -2.40 -5.67
N GLU A 114 3.30 -1.86 -6.26
CA GLU A 114 3.30 -0.47 -6.72
C GLU A 114 3.35 0.52 -5.54
N SER A 115 2.56 0.27 -4.49
CA SER A 115 2.62 1.06 -3.24
C SER A 115 4.02 1.06 -2.64
N GLU A 116 4.65 -0.10 -2.50
CA GLU A 116 6.00 -0.19 -1.95
C GLU A 116 7.02 0.60 -2.79
N ARG A 117 6.91 0.49 -4.12
CA ARG A 117 7.76 1.21 -5.07
C ARG A 117 7.60 2.72 -4.92
N VAL A 118 6.36 3.21 -4.93
CA VAL A 118 6.05 4.65 -4.85
C VAL A 118 6.46 5.24 -3.50
N ILE A 119 6.22 4.53 -2.38
CA ILE A 119 6.66 4.97 -1.03
C ILE A 119 8.17 5.15 -0.99
N GLY A 120 8.94 4.20 -1.54
CA GLY A 120 10.40 4.31 -1.62
C GLY A 120 10.84 5.52 -2.46
N GLN A 121 10.14 5.82 -3.55
CA GLN A 121 10.42 6.97 -4.40
C GLN A 121 10.11 8.30 -3.71
N ILE A 122 9.00 8.40 -2.97
CA ILE A 122 8.62 9.63 -2.25
C ILE A 122 9.73 10.01 -1.25
N PHE A 123 10.16 9.07 -0.41
CA PHE A 123 11.24 9.33 0.53
C PHE A 123 12.55 9.72 -0.17
N SER A 124 12.97 8.94 -1.17
CA SER A 124 14.22 9.22 -1.90
C SER A 124 14.20 10.58 -2.58
N THR A 125 13.08 10.94 -3.21
CA THR A 125 12.90 12.20 -3.92
C THR A 125 12.93 13.38 -2.96
N HIS A 126 12.13 13.33 -1.89
CA HIS A 126 12.09 14.41 -0.90
C HIS A 126 13.45 14.58 -0.21
N ILE A 127 14.10 13.48 0.20
CA ILE A 127 15.39 13.59 0.88
C ILE A 127 16.48 14.11 -0.08
N THR A 128 16.54 13.60 -1.31
CA THR A 128 17.58 13.98 -2.27
C THR A 128 17.41 15.42 -2.78
N GLN A 129 16.17 15.86 -3.00
CA GLN A 129 15.90 17.19 -3.58
C GLN A 129 15.93 18.30 -2.53
N TYR A 130 15.47 18.04 -1.31
CA TYR A 130 15.41 19.08 -0.28
C TYR A 130 16.72 19.22 0.50
N PHE A 131 17.47 18.13 0.74
CA PHE A 131 18.79 18.16 1.38
C PHE A 131 19.90 18.26 0.33
N SER A 132 19.88 19.33 -0.45
CA SER A 132 20.85 19.56 -1.53
C SER A 132 21.31 21.01 -1.54
N ILE A 133 22.60 21.22 -1.85
CA ILE A 133 23.15 22.56 -2.12
C ILE A 133 22.59 23.20 -3.39
N GLY A 134 21.88 22.43 -4.23
CA GLY A 134 21.06 22.95 -5.32
C GLY A 134 19.70 23.52 -4.87
N ASN A 135 19.32 23.35 -3.60
CA ASN A 135 18.07 23.87 -3.06
C ASN A 135 18.29 25.23 -2.38
N ASP A 136 17.83 26.31 -3.01
CA ASP A 136 18.04 27.68 -2.52
C ASP A 136 17.48 27.92 -1.10
N ARG A 137 16.37 27.27 -0.73
CA ARG A 137 15.83 27.42 0.64
C ARG A 137 16.73 26.77 1.67
N PHE A 138 17.29 25.61 1.34
CA PHE A 138 18.20 24.91 2.22
C PHE A 138 19.54 25.65 2.35
N VAL A 139 20.08 26.14 1.23
CA VAL A 139 21.30 26.96 1.22
C VAL A 139 21.13 28.21 2.09
N LYS A 140 19.99 28.90 2.02
CA LYS A 140 19.73 30.07 2.87
C LYS A 140 19.80 29.74 4.36
N ILE A 141 19.37 28.54 4.76
CA ILE A 141 19.47 28.08 6.15
C ILE A 141 20.94 27.83 6.53
N LEU A 142 21.71 27.18 5.66
CA LEU A 142 23.14 26.93 5.88
C LEU A 142 23.99 28.22 5.95
N GLN A 143 23.50 29.31 5.36
CA GLN A 143 24.12 30.63 5.39
C GLN A 143 23.79 31.46 6.64
N ILE A 144 22.87 31.02 7.50
CA ILE A 144 22.54 31.72 8.75
C ILE A 144 23.82 31.77 9.62
N PRO A 145 24.30 32.97 10.02
CA PRO A 145 25.56 33.09 10.75
C PRO A 145 25.49 32.61 12.20
N CYS A 146 24.33 32.78 12.85
CA CYS A 146 24.11 32.35 14.22
C CYS A 146 23.86 30.83 14.26
N GLU A 147 24.71 30.09 14.97
CA GLU A 147 24.62 28.62 15.09
C GLU A 147 23.26 28.16 15.64
N GLU A 148 22.76 28.78 16.72
CA GLU A 148 21.48 28.39 17.32
C GLU A 148 20.29 28.67 16.39
N GLU A 149 20.25 29.84 15.74
CA GLU A 149 19.21 30.14 14.76
C GLU A 149 19.26 29.21 13.54
N ARG A 150 20.48 28.86 13.09
CA ARG A 150 20.69 27.90 12.01
C ARG A 150 20.19 26.52 12.39
N LYS A 151 20.50 26.08 13.61
CA LYS A 151 20.06 24.80 14.16
C LYS A 151 18.54 24.71 14.21
N GLU A 152 17.87 25.70 14.80
CA GLU A 152 16.39 25.73 14.84
C GLU A 152 15.78 25.71 13.43
N ALA A 153 16.36 26.47 12.50
CA ALA A 153 15.91 26.50 11.11
C ALA A 153 16.13 25.15 10.39
N LEU A 154 17.25 24.47 10.64
CA LEU A 154 17.54 23.13 10.13
C LEU A 154 16.55 22.10 10.69
N GLU A 155 16.31 22.10 12.01
CA GLU A 155 15.33 21.21 12.65
C GLU A 155 13.93 21.40 12.04
N HIS A 156 13.48 22.65 11.92
CA HIS A 156 12.19 22.95 11.32
C HIS A 156 12.13 22.50 9.85
N PHE A 157 13.19 22.73 9.07
CA PHE A 157 13.24 22.35 7.66
C PHE A 157 13.20 20.82 7.49
N CYS A 158 14.02 20.09 8.25
CA CYS A 158 14.01 18.62 8.28
C CYS A 158 12.60 18.09 8.56
N ASN A 159 11.98 18.58 9.63
CA ASN A 159 10.63 18.15 10.02
C ASN A 159 9.60 18.43 8.94
N LYS A 160 9.69 19.58 8.26
CA LYS A 160 8.76 19.95 7.19
C LYS A 160 8.89 19.03 5.98
N VAL A 161 10.11 18.73 5.53
CA VAL A 161 10.36 17.81 4.40
C VAL A 161 9.77 16.44 4.70
N LEU A 162 10.02 15.94 5.92
CA LEU A 162 9.54 14.64 6.36
C LEU A 162 8.02 14.57 6.50
N ILE A 163 7.40 15.59 7.11
CA ILE A 163 5.94 15.67 7.22
C ILE A 163 5.28 15.69 5.83
N ASN A 164 5.88 16.38 4.86
CA ASN A 164 5.37 16.42 3.50
C ASN A 164 5.48 15.04 2.82
N ALA A 165 6.64 14.38 2.93
CA ALA A 165 6.82 13.01 2.43
C ALA A 165 5.82 12.04 3.06
N LEU A 166 5.60 12.10 4.38
CA LEU A 166 4.62 11.27 5.07
C LEU A 166 3.19 11.55 4.60
N LYS A 167 2.81 12.81 4.37
CA LYS A 167 1.48 13.15 3.82
C LYS A 167 1.28 12.59 2.42
N GLU A 168 2.29 12.65 1.57
CA GLU A 168 2.23 12.06 0.22
C GLU A 168 2.10 10.54 0.30
N ILE A 169 2.80 9.88 1.23
CA ILE A 169 2.66 8.44 1.49
C ILE A 169 1.25 8.08 1.96
N VAL A 170 0.65 8.86 2.88
CA VAL A 170 -0.74 8.66 3.30
C VAL A 170 -1.67 8.72 2.09
N ASN A 171 -1.55 9.75 1.27
CA ASN A 171 -2.41 9.93 0.11
C ASN A 171 -2.27 8.78 -0.90
N GLU A 172 -1.06 8.24 -1.08
CA GLU A 172 -0.83 7.11 -1.98
C GLU A 172 -1.40 5.80 -1.45
N LEU A 173 -1.24 5.56 -0.14
CA LEU A 173 -1.86 4.43 0.53
C LEU A 173 -3.38 4.51 0.46
N ASP A 174 -3.97 5.69 0.68
CA ASP A 174 -5.43 5.89 0.58
C ASP A 174 -5.94 5.58 -0.82
N LYS A 175 -5.25 6.05 -1.88
CA LYS A 175 -5.60 5.73 -3.28
C LYS A 175 -5.51 4.23 -3.55
N SER A 176 -4.44 3.59 -3.11
CA SER A 176 -4.22 2.16 -3.33
C SER A 176 -5.26 1.31 -2.60
N LEU A 177 -5.60 1.68 -1.37
CA LEU A 177 -6.67 1.05 -0.60
C LEU A 177 -8.04 1.24 -1.26
N ALA A 178 -8.34 2.44 -1.76
CA ALA A 178 -9.59 2.73 -2.48
C ALA A 178 -9.70 1.91 -3.78
N TYR A 179 -8.62 1.83 -4.57
CA TYR A 179 -8.58 1.02 -5.78
C TYR A 179 -8.78 -0.48 -5.49
N MET A 180 -8.13 -0.99 -4.43
CA MET A 180 -8.36 -2.37 -3.98
C MET A 180 -9.81 -2.58 -3.56
N GLN A 181 -10.41 -1.65 -2.82
CA GLN A 181 -11.81 -1.71 -2.40
C GLN A 181 -12.76 -1.77 -3.60
N GLU A 182 -12.58 -0.89 -4.59
CA GLU A 182 -13.40 -0.86 -5.82
C GLU A 182 -13.28 -2.18 -6.58
N THR A 183 -12.05 -2.65 -6.80
CA THR A 183 -11.79 -3.95 -7.43
C THR A 183 -12.49 -5.10 -6.70
N PHE A 184 -12.51 -5.07 -5.35
CA PHE A 184 -13.24 -6.07 -4.59
C PHE A 184 -14.73 -5.97 -4.76
N CYS A 185 -15.29 -4.76 -4.73
CA CYS A 185 -16.71 -4.55 -4.96
C CYS A 185 -17.15 -5.14 -6.31
N ASP A 186 -16.39 -4.90 -7.38
CA ASP A 186 -16.69 -5.43 -8.71
C ASP A 186 -16.66 -6.96 -8.75
N ILE A 187 -15.59 -7.58 -8.26
CA ILE A 187 -15.48 -9.05 -8.25
C ILE A 187 -16.60 -9.70 -7.42
N LEU A 188 -16.95 -9.08 -6.29
CA LEU A 188 -18.01 -9.58 -5.42
C LEU A 188 -19.38 -9.41 -6.06
N GLN A 189 -19.60 -8.30 -6.76
CA GLN A 189 -20.84 -8.05 -7.50
C GLN A 189 -21.02 -9.07 -8.63
N ASP A 190 -19.98 -9.35 -9.41
CA ASP A 190 -20.02 -10.36 -10.48
C ASP A 190 -20.34 -11.75 -9.91
N LYS A 191 -19.66 -12.16 -8.84
CA LYS A 191 -19.94 -13.46 -8.19
C LYS A 191 -21.36 -13.53 -7.63
N TYR A 192 -21.86 -12.44 -7.05
CA TYR A 192 -23.23 -12.36 -6.55
C TYR A 192 -24.23 -12.57 -7.68
N GLN A 193 -24.07 -11.87 -8.81
CA GLN A 193 -24.96 -11.98 -9.97
C GLN A 193 -24.95 -13.39 -10.57
N ILE A 194 -23.78 -14.04 -10.67
CA ILE A 194 -23.67 -15.42 -11.12
C ILE A 194 -24.44 -16.36 -10.18
N GLN A 195 -24.25 -16.23 -8.85
CA GLN A 195 -24.98 -17.07 -7.90
C GLN A 195 -26.48 -16.82 -7.90
N GLN A 196 -26.91 -15.57 -8.02
CA GLN A 196 -28.32 -15.22 -8.11
C GLN A 196 -28.96 -15.85 -9.35
N SER A 197 -28.27 -15.81 -10.49
CA SER A 197 -28.72 -16.44 -11.73
C SER A 197 -28.82 -17.96 -11.60
N LEU A 198 -27.84 -18.62 -10.97
CA LEU A 198 -27.87 -20.05 -10.68
C LEU A 198 -29.03 -20.43 -9.75
N LEU A 199 -29.24 -19.67 -8.67
CA LEU A 199 -30.36 -19.89 -7.74
C LEU A 199 -31.72 -19.71 -8.42
N GLN A 200 -31.86 -18.69 -9.28
CA GLN A 200 -33.09 -18.47 -10.05
C GLN A 200 -33.36 -19.63 -11.02
N ARG A 201 -32.31 -20.08 -11.73
CA ARG A 201 -32.38 -21.27 -12.60
C ARG A 201 -32.81 -22.50 -11.82
N ASP A 202 -32.16 -22.79 -10.70
CA ASP A 202 -32.43 -23.99 -9.89
C ASP A 202 -33.84 -23.92 -9.26
N ALA A 203 -34.28 -22.74 -8.82
CA ALA A 203 -35.63 -22.53 -8.31
C ALA A 203 -36.71 -22.67 -9.40
N ALA A 204 -36.44 -22.22 -10.63
CA ALA A 204 -37.32 -22.43 -11.78
C ALA A 204 -37.42 -23.92 -12.14
N LEU A 205 -36.27 -24.60 -12.16
CA LEU A 205 -36.19 -26.03 -12.44
C LEU A 205 -36.93 -26.87 -11.39
N LEU A 206 -36.78 -26.54 -10.10
CA LEU A 206 -37.55 -27.16 -9.02
C LEU A 206 -39.06 -26.95 -9.17
N ARG A 207 -39.49 -25.75 -9.57
CA ARG A 207 -40.90 -25.45 -9.86
C ARG A 207 -41.45 -26.27 -11.02
N GLU A 208 -40.70 -26.39 -12.11
CA GLU A 208 -41.10 -27.25 -13.23
C GLU A 208 -41.22 -28.71 -12.79
N LEU A 209 -40.22 -29.21 -12.06
CA LEU A 209 -40.21 -30.58 -11.56
C LEU A 209 -41.37 -30.87 -10.60
N GLN A 210 -41.87 -29.89 -9.82
CA GLN A 210 -43.01 -30.12 -8.93
C GLN A 210 -44.25 -30.64 -9.68
N SER A 211 -44.52 -30.12 -10.87
CA SER A 211 -45.65 -30.51 -11.73
C SER A 211 -45.36 -31.65 -12.71
N SER A 212 -44.10 -32.12 -12.79
CA SER A 212 -43.68 -33.14 -13.75
C SER A 212 -43.90 -34.58 -13.28
N THR A 213 -44.11 -35.47 -14.25
CA THR A 213 -44.15 -36.93 -14.03
C THR A 213 -42.78 -37.47 -13.58
N ILE A 214 -42.75 -38.67 -12.98
CA ILE A 214 -41.51 -39.32 -12.53
C ILE A 214 -40.51 -39.49 -13.69
N GLN A 215 -41.00 -39.79 -14.88
CA GLN A 215 -40.18 -40.03 -16.07
C GLN A 215 -39.54 -38.73 -16.60
N GLU A 216 -40.28 -37.61 -16.57
CA GLU A 216 -39.75 -36.28 -16.91
C GLU A 216 -38.71 -35.79 -15.90
N LYS A 217 -38.92 -36.09 -14.60
CA LYS A 217 -37.95 -35.79 -13.53
C LYS A 217 -36.63 -36.50 -13.77
N GLN A 218 -36.65 -37.81 -14.06
CA GLN A 218 -35.46 -38.59 -14.36
C GLN A 218 -34.73 -38.07 -15.61
N LYS A 219 -35.45 -37.73 -16.67
CA LYS A 219 -34.85 -37.21 -17.91
C LYS A 219 -34.14 -35.87 -17.69
N LYS A 220 -34.72 -34.97 -16.89
CA LYS A 220 -34.06 -33.71 -16.50
C LYS A 220 -32.86 -33.91 -15.59
N GLN A 221 -32.91 -34.86 -14.65
CA GLN A 221 -31.78 -35.18 -13.77
C GLN A 221 -30.55 -35.67 -14.57
N ILE A 222 -30.77 -36.53 -15.57
CA ILE A 222 -29.71 -37.02 -16.46
C ILE A 222 -29.08 -35.86 -17.24
N ALA A 223 -29.90 -34.98 -17.84
CA ALA A 223 -29.40 -33.84 -18.60
C ALA A 223 -28.56 -32.86 -17.74
N ILE A 224 -28.95 -32.65 -16.48
CA ILE A 224 -28.18 -31.82 -15.53
C ILE A 224 -26.85 -32.49 -15.16
N ALA A 225 -26.87 -33.80 -14.90
CA ALA A 225 -25.66 -34.56 -14.59
C ALA A 225 -24.65 -34.53 -15.76
N GLU A 226 -25.13 -34.64 -17.00
CA GLU A 226 -24.32 -34.53 -18.22
C GLU A 226 -23.73 -33.12 -18.37
N GLN A 227 -24.50 -32.06 -18.12
CA GLN A 227 -23.98 -30.69 -18.12
C GLN A 227 -22.90 -30.46 -17.07
N ILE A 228 -23.09 -30.95 -15.85
CA ILE A 228 -22.09 -30.84 -14.77
C ILE A 228 -20.81 -31.61 -15.14
N ALA A 229 -20.94 -32.81 -15.69
CA ALA A 229 -19.81 -33.61 -16.14
C ALA A 229 -19.03 -32.90 -17.26
N CYS A 230 -19.73 -32.29 -18.22
CA CYS A 230 -19.13 -31.54 -19.31
C CYS A 230 -18.40 -30.28 -18.81
N TYR A 231 -19.01 -29.51 -17.90
CA TYR A 231 -18.39 -28.33 -17.30
C TYR A 231 -17.12 -28.69 -16.51
N ASN A 232 -17.17 -29.78 -15.73
CA ASN A 232 -16.02 -30.27 -14.98
C ASN A 232 -14.89 -30.73 -15.90
N ALA A 233 -15.20 -31.43 -17.00
CA ALA A 233 -14.21 -31.85 -17.98
C ALA A 233 -13.53 -30.65 -18.68
N ILE A 234 -14.31 -29.65 -19.09
CA ILE A 234 -13.80 -28.43 -19.72
C ILE A 234 -12.92 -27.64 -18.73
N SER A 235 -13.35 -27.50 -17.48
CA SER A 235 -12.57 -26.83 -16.43
C SER A 235 -11.22 -27.54 -16.19
N LEU A 236 -11.19 -28.88 -16.19
CA LEU A 236 -9.97 -29.69 -16.06
C LEU A 236 -9.02 -29.53 -17.25
N ILE A 237 -9.56 -29.41 -18.47
CA ILE A 237 -8.78 -29.16 -19.68
C ILE A 237 -8.17 -27.75 -19.65
N LEU A 238 -8.97 -26.74 -19.31
CA LEU A 238 -8.50 -25.35 -19.19
C LEU A 238 -7.40 -25.21 -18.13
N GLN A 239 -7.54 -25.89 -16.98
CA GLN A 239 -6.50 -25.91 -15.95
C GLN A 239 -5.18 -26.55 -16.42
N ARG A 240 -5.22 -27.48 -17.38
CA ARG A 240 -4.01 -28.10 -17.96
C ARG A 240 -3.35 -27.24 -19.04
N LEU A 241 -4.09 -26.31 -19.65
CA LEU A 241 -3.60 -25.42 -20.71
C LEU A 241 -2.98 -24.12 -20.18
N VAL A 242 -3.21 -23.76 -18.90
CA VAL A 242 -2.69 -22.54 -18.25
C VAL A 242 -1.42 -22.81 -17.42
N LYS A 243 -0.77 -23.97 -17.62
CA LYS A 243 0.60 -24.22 -17.19
C LYS A 243 1.57 -23.95 -18.33
#